data_AF-A0A6P0LNK4-F1
#
_entry.id   AF-A0A6P0LNK4-F1
#
_cell.length_a   1.000
_cell.length_b   1.000
_cell.length_c   1.000
_cell.angle_alpha   90.00
_cell.angle_beta   90.00
_cell.angle_gamma   90.00
#
_symmetry.space_group_name_H-M   'P 1'
#
loop_
_entity.id
_entity.type
_entity.pdbx_description
1 polymer ?
#
loop_
_entity_poly.entity_id
_entity_poly.type
_entity_poly.pdbx_seq_one_letter_code
_entity_poly.pdbx_strand_id
1 'polypeptide(L)'
;MKTIKQLLFELRSLGIKLWVEEDRLKYSAPKGKLTSMLRSELVDRKAEILSFLRQVKQATNTIETFIEPIERNGNPPPLSFAQQRLWFIEKMALSSNAYNMPLSLHLVGKLDYVALQLSINQIIARHETLRTTFSEIN
;
A
#
# COMPACT_ATOMS: atom_id res chain seq x y z
N MET A 1 -24.12 17.59 -10.29
CA MET A 1 -23.97 16.14 -10.57
C MET A 1 -22.64 15.68 -10.01
N LYS A 2 -22.55 14.57 -9.26
CA LYS A 2 -21.28 14.07 -8.71
C LYS A 2 -20.39 13.54 -9.85
N THR A 3 -19.09 13.84 -9.83
CA THR A 3 -18.13 13.24 -10.77
C THR A 3 -17.97 11.74 -10.50
N ILE A 4 -17.44 10.98 -11.47
CA ILE A 4 -17.19 9.54 -11.30
C ILE A 4 -16.25 9.25 -10.12
N LYS A 5 -15.24 10.09 -9.91
CA LYS A 5 -14.29 9.96 -8.81
C LYS A 5 -14.97 10.17 -7.45
N GLN A 6 -15.89 11.13 -7.36
CA GLN A 6 -16.64 11.40 -6.13
C GLN A 6 -17.59 10.23 -5.79
N LEU A 7 -18.27 9.67 -6.80
CA LEU A 7 -19.11 8.48 -6.63
C LEU A 7 -18.29 7.27 -6.15
N LEU A 8 -17.16 6.99 -6.79
CA LEU A 8 -16.28 5.87 -6.39
C LEU A 8 -15.68 6.06 -4.98
N PHE A 9 -15.38 7.30 -4.59
CA PHE A 9 -14.92 7.62 -3.24
C PHE A 9 -15.99 7.36 -2.18
N GLU A 10 -17.23 7.78 -2.44
CA GLU A 10 -18.39 7.51 -1.58
C GLU A 10 -18.68 6.01 -1.45
N LEU A 11 -18.64 5.27 -2.56
CA LEU A 11 -18.81 3.81 -2.51
C LEU A 11 -17.73 3.16 -1.64
N ARG A 12 -16.46 3.58 -1.78
CA ARG A 12 -15.36 3.05 -0.97
C ARG A 12 -15.54 3.38 0.51
N SER A 13 -16.00 4.58 0.86
CA SER A 13 -16.25 4.95 2.27
C SER A 13 -17.42 4.15 2.88
N LEU A 14 -18.36 3.69 2.06
CA LEU A 14 -19.44 2.77 2.43
C LEU A 14 -19.01 1.28 2.43
N GLY A 15 -17.74 0.98 2.12
CA GLY A 15 -17.22 -0.39 2.01
C GLY A 15 -17.68 -1.14 0.76
N ILE A 16 -18.25 -0.43 -0.22
CA ILE A 16 -18.70 -0.98 -1.49
C ILE A 16 -17.51 -1.00 -2.46
N LYS A 17 -17.17 -2.20 -2.93
CA LYS A 17 -16.11 -2.42 -3.92
C LYS A 17 -16.75 -2.73 -5.27
N LEU A 18 -16.20 -2.15 -6.34
CA LEU A 18 -16.58 -2.43 -7.73
C LEU A 18 -15.36 -2.97 -8.49
N TRP A 19 -15.58 -3.92 -9.37
CA TRP A 19 -14.55 -4.38 -10.31
C TRP A 19 -15.18 -4.81 -11.63
N VAL A 20 -14.35 -4.89 -12.67
CA VAL A 20 -14.77 -5.35 -14.00
C VAL A 20 -14.35 -6.80 -14.15
N GLU A 21 -15.31 -7.66 -14.42
CA GLU A 21 -15.08 -9.06 -14.82
C GLU A 21 -15.65 -9.21 -16.23
N GLU A 22 -14.77 -9.46 -17.19
CA GLU A 22 -15.06 -9.43 -18.63
C GLU A 22 -15.66 -8.07 -19.08
N ASP A 23 -16.98 -8.01 -19.26
CA ASP A 23 -17.76 -6.83 -19.64
C ASP A 23 -18.87 -6.49 -18.62
N ARG A 24 -18.81 -7.11 -17.43
CA ARG A 24 -19.80 -6.92 -16.37
C ARG A 24 -19.20 -6.17 -15.19
N LEU A 25 -19.94 -5.18 -14.71
CA LEU A 25 -19.64 -4.48 -13.46
C LEU A 25 -20.08 -5.37 -12.29
N LYS A 26 -19.11 -5.91 -11.56
CA LYS A 26 -19.33 -6.69 -10.34
C LYS A 26 -19.19 -5.79 -9.12
N TYR A 27 -19.82 -6.19 -8.02
CA TYR A 27 -19.74 -5.46 -6.77
C TYR A 27 -19.73 -6.38 -5.56
N SER A 28 -19.15 -5.88 -4.47
CA SER A 28 -19.23 -6.45 -3.13
C SER A 28 -19.62 -5.32 -2.19
N ALA A 29 -20.70 -5.51 -1.43
CA ALA A 29 -21.24 -4.49 -0.54
C ALA A 29 -21.66 -5.11 0.80
N PRO A 30 -21.42 -4.44 1.95
CA PRO A 30 -22.02 -4.82 3.21
C PRO A 30 -23.55 -4.78 3.12
N LYS A 31 -24.23 -5.67 3.86
CA LYS A 31 -25.69 -5.83 3.80
C LYS A 31 -26.39 -4.48 4.08
N GLY A 32 -27.30 -4.09 3.19
CA GLY A 32 -28.09 -2.85 3.30
C GLY A 32 -27.36 -1.55 2.94
N LYS A 33 -26.04 -1.57 2.64
CA LYS A 33 -25.30 -0.36 2.23
C LYS A 33 -25.53 0.03 0.78
N LEU A 34 -25.79 -0.95 -0.08
CA LEU A 34 -26.20 -0.69 -1.46
C LEU A 34 -27.71 -0.40 -1.51
N THR A 35 -28.08 0.85 -1.27
CA THR A 35 -29.47 1.30 -1.32
C THR A 35 -30.02 1.22 -2.75
N SER A 36 -31.36 1.22 -2.88
CA SER A 36 -32.03 1.26 -4.19
C SER A 36 -31.63 2.48 -5.02
N MET A 37 -31.45 3.63 -4.37
CA MET A 37 -30.99 4.88 -4.99
C MET A 37 -29.57 4.74 -5.55
N LEU A 38 -28.62 4.23 -4.75
CA LEU A 38 -27.25 3.98 -5.22
C LEU A 38 -27.22 2.95 -6.35
N ARG A 39 -28.09 1.93 -6.28
CA ARG A 39 -28.21 0.94 -7.35
C ARG A 39 -28.68 1.57 -8.66
N SER A 40 -29.65 2.48 -8.63
CA SER A 40 -30.10 3.22 -9.82
C SER A 40 -28.96 4.05 -10.39
N GLU A 41 -28.24 4.81 -9.55
CA GLU A 41 -27.13 5.65 -10.00
C GLU A 41 -26.00 4.82 -10.65
N LEU A 42 -25.70 3.63 -10.12
CA LEU A 42 -24.74 2.70 -10.73
C LEU A 42 -25.19 2.17 -12.08
N VAL A 43 -26.49 1.92 -12.26
CA VAL A 43 -27.05 1.44 -13.53
C VAL A 43 -27.03 2.56 -14.57
N ASP A 44 -27.48 3.76 -14.20
CA ASP A 44 -27.56 4.93 -15.08
C ASP A 44 -26.17 5.35 -15.58
N ARG A 45 -25.14 5.16 -14.74
CA ARG A 45 -23.75 5.54 -15.04
C ARG A 45 -22.84 4.36 -15.37
N LYS A 46 -23.41 3.17 -15.63
CA LYS A 46 -22.64 1.93 -15.83
C LYS A 46 -21.55 2.07 -16.89
N ALA A 47 -21.86 2.71 -18.03
CA ALA A 47 -20.91 2.88 -19.13
C ALA A 47 -19.71 3.75 -18.74
N GLU A 48 -19.95 4.84 -18.00
CA GLU A 48 -18.91 5.73 -17.48
C GLU A 48 -18.04 5.04 -16.42
N ILE A 49 -18.66 4.24 -15.54
CA ILE A 49 -17.93 3.45 -14.53
C ILE A 49 -17.03 2.42 -15.21
N LEU A 50 -17.57 1.68 -16.20
CA LEU A 50 -16.80 0.67 -16.92
C LEU A 50 -15.63 1.27 -17.68
N SER A 51 -15.82 2.40 -18.37
CA SER A 51 -14.73 3.07 -19.09
C SER A 51 -13.64 3.56 -18.13
N PHE A 52 -14.04 4.17 -17.00
CA PHE A 52 -13.11 4.61 -15.98
C PHE A 52 -12.31 3.46 -15.37
N LEU A 53 -12.98 2.38 -14.94
CA LEU A 53 -12.30 1.22 -14.34
C LEU A 53 -11.37 0.53 -15.34
N ARG A 54 -11.72 0.50 -16.63
CA ARG A 54 -10.84 -0.01 -17.71
C ARG A 54 -9.62 0.87 -17.92
N GLN A 55 -9.81 2.19 -17.98
CA GLN A 55 -8.71 3.13 -18.13
C GLN A 55 -7.75 3.03 -16.94
N VAL A 56 -8.29 2.92 -15.72
CA VAL A 56 -7.48 2.68 -14.53
C VAL A 56 -6.76 1.34 -14.64
N LYS A 57 -7.46 0.24 -14.97
CA LYS A 57 -6.82 -1.08 -15.14
C LYS A 57 -5.71 -1.08 -16.20
N GLN A 58 -5.86 -0.35 -17.29
CA GLN A 58 -4.82 -0.20 -18.31
C GLN A 58 -3.66 0.66 -17.83
N ALA A 59 -3.93 1.73 -17.07
CA ALA A 59 -2.90 2.57 -16.46
C ALA A 59 -2.16 1.86 -15.29
N THR A 60 -2.84 0.96 -14.57
CA THR A 60 -2.29 0.10 -13.52
C THR A 60 -1.88 -1.29 -14.00
N ASN A 61 -2.03 -1.60 -15.30
CA ASN A 61 -1.50 -2.83 -15.91
C ASN A 61 0.04 -2.83 -15.92
N THR A 62 0.67 -1.73 -15.50
CA THR A 62 1.98 -1.80 -14.86
C THR A 62 1.81 -2.49 -13.50
N ILE A 63 1.87 -3.84 -13.55
CA ILE A 63 2.26 -4.71 -12.43
C ILE A 63 1.09 -5.10 -11.47
N GLU A 64 0.14 -5.92 -11.94
CA GLU A 64 -0.28 -7.10 -11.15
C GLU A 64 0.81 -8.18 -11.28
N THR A 65 2.06 -7.82 -11.01
CA THR A 65 3.09 -8.83 -10.85
C THR A 65 2.95 -9.28 -9.40
N PHE A 66 2.58 -10.53 -9.22
CA PHE A 66 2.73 -11.17 -7.92
C PHE A 66 4.16 -10.88 -7.44
N ILE A 67 4.30 -10.48 -6.18
CA ILE A 67 5.62 -10.28 -5.60
C ILE A 67 6.24 -11.67 -5.51
N GLU A 68 7.07 -12.01 -6.48
CA GLU A 68 7.79 -13.27 -6.45
C GLU A 68 8.91 -13.19 -5.41
N PRO A 69 9.12 -14.27 -4.62
CA PRO A 69 10.27 -14.35 -3.76
C PRO A 69 11.55 -14.18 -4.59
N ILE A 70 12.42 -13.26 -4.16
CA ILE A 70 13.75 -13.10 -4.75
C ILE A 70 14.77 -13.86 -3.91
N GLU A 71 15.56 -14.73 -4.55
CA GLU A 71 16.66 -15.41 -3.86
C GLU A 71 17.78 -14.43 -3.50
N ARG A 72 18.32 -14.57 -2.29
CA ARG A 72 19.48 -13.77 -1.82
C ARG A 72 20.75 -14.59 -1.98
N ASN A 73 21.29 -14.61 -3.20
CA ASN A 73 22.53 -15.31 -3.56
C ASN A 73 23.82 -14.53 -3.20
N GLY A 74 23.74 -13.59 -2.26
CA GLY A 74 24.85 -12.72 -1.87
C GLY A 74 24.99 -11.44 -2.69
N ASN A 75 24.27 -11.29 -3.81
CA ASN A 75 24.22 -10.04 -4.56
C ASN A 75 23.02 -9.19 -4.11
N PRO A 76 23.22 -8.01 -3.50
CA PRO A 76 22.12 -7.15 -3.10
C PRO A 76 21.39 -6.60 -4.33
N PRO A 77 20.05 -6.48 -4.29
CA PRO A 77 19.30 -5.87 -5.37
C PRO A 77 19.64 -4.38 -5.49
N PRO A 78 19.41 -3.77 -6.67
CA PRO A 78 19.63 -2.33 -6.83
C PRO A 78 18.70 -1.54 -5.91
N LEU A 79 19.18 -0.39 -5.46
CA LEU A 79 18.40 0.53 -4.65
C LEU A 79 17.25 1.12 -5.46
N SER A 80 16.08 1.23 -4.86
CA SER A 80 14.99 2.06 -5.39
C SER A 80 15.41 3.52 -5.48
N PHE A 81 14.77 4.30 -6.36
CA PHE A 81 15.06 5.73 -6.49
C PHE A 81 14.91 6.51 -5.18
N ALA A 82 13.94 6.14 -4.32
CA ALA A 82 13.78 6.76 -3.01
C ALA A 82 14.96 6.46 -2.08
N GLN A 83 15.46 5.21 -2.08
CA GLN A 83 16.63 4.82 -1.31
C GLN A 83 17.91 5.52 -1.81
N GLN A 84 18.11 5.62 -3.12
CA GLN A 84 19.25 6.35 -3.70
C GLN A 84 19.23 7.83 -3.30
N ARG A 85 18.06 8.48 -3.36
CA ARG A 85 17.90 9.88 -2.96
C ARG A 85 18.23 10.09 -1.48
N LEU A 86 17.73 9.23 -0.60
CA LEU A 86 18.03 9.34 0.84
C LEU A 86 19.52 9.10 1.12
N TRP A 87 20.13 8.11 0.47
CA TRP A 87 21.56 7.86 0.57
C TRP A 87 22.41 9.05 0.10
N PHE A 88 22.02 9.68 -1.01
CA PHE A 88 22.69 10.87 -1.52
C PHE A 88 22.60 12.03 -0.53
N ILE A 89 21.42 12.29 0.04
CA ILE A 89 21.23 13.34 1.05
C ILE A 89 22.10 13.09 2.29
N GLU A 90 22.14 11.83 2.76
CA GLU A 90 22.97 11.43 3.89
C GLU A 90 24.46 11.72 3.62
N LYS A 91 24.96 11.36 2.43
CA LYS A 91 26.36 11.60 2.02
C LYS A 91 26.73 13.08 1.91
N MET A 92 25.75 13.97 1.66
CA MET A 92 25.99 15.41 1.64
C MET A 92 26.14 16.03 3.04
N ALA A 93 25.90 15.27 4.12
CA ALA A 93 25.93 15.72 5.51
C ALA A 93 25.04 16.95 5.82
N LEU A 94 24.07 17.26 4.95
CA LEU A 94 23.22 18.45 5.05
C LEU A 94 22.12 18.33 6.12
N SER A 95 21.87 17.13 6.64
CA SER A 95 20.95 16.90 7.77
C SER A 95 21.03 15.45 8.24
N SER A 96 21.90 15.15 9.21
CA SER A 96 22.17 13.76 9.64
C SER A 96 20.98 13.01 10.25
N ASN A 97 19.83 13.67 10.47
CA ASN A 97 18.66 13.04 11.06
C ASN A 97 17.31 13.56 10.52
N ALA A 98 17.28 14.42 9.49
CA ALA A 98 16.00 15.02 9.05
C ALA A 98 14.98 14.01 8.54
N TYR A 99 15.44 12.83 8.12
CA TYR A 99 14.60 11.73 7.65
C TYR A 99 14.42 10.61 8.68
N ASN A 100 14.99 10.77 9.87
CA ASN A 100 14.74 9.86 10.98
C ASN A 100 13.42 10.25 11.66
N MET A 101 12.53 9.28 11.86
CA MET A 101 11.27 9.47 12.58
C MET A 101 11.40 8.82 13.97
N PRO A 102 11.95 9.52 14.97
CA PRO A 102 12.04 8.98 16.32
C PRO A 102 10.63 8.78 16.87
N LEU A 103 10.42 7.64 17.52
CA LEU A 103 9.19 7.31 18.22
C LEU A 103 9.52 6.97 19.66
N SER A 104 8.69 7.46 20.59
CA SER A 104 8.71 7.06 21.99
C SER A 104 7.38 6.41 22.35
N LEU A 105 7.44 5.29 23.07
CA LEU A 105 6.27 4.52 23.49
C LEU A 105 6.23 4.48 25.02
N HIS A 106 5.05 4.77 25.59
CA HIS A 106 4.79 4.59 27.02
C HIS A 106 3.91 3.35 27.19
N LEU A 107 4.46 2.30 27.81
CA LEU A 107 3.75 1.08 28.14
C LEU A 107 3.27 1.13 29.58
N VAL A 108 1.99 0.85 29.81
CA VAL A 108 1.36 0.88 31.15
C VAL A 108 0.94 -0.54 31.54
N GLY A 109 1.33 -0.96 32.74
CA GLY A 109 0.99 -2.28 33.31
C GLY A 109 2.20 -3.19 33.48
N LYS A 110 1.96 -4.49 33.70
CA LYS A 110 3.02 -5.49 33.83
C LYS A 110 3.58 -5.82 32.44
N LEU A 111 4.86 -5.51 32.24
CA LEU A 111 5.57 -5.83 31.01
C LEU A 111 6.37 -7.13 31.19
N ASP A 112 6.10 -8.12 30.33
CA ASP A 112 6.99 -9.26 30.15
C ASP A 112 8.10 -8.88 29.17
N TYR A 113 9.27 -8.53 29.71
CA TYR A 113 10.42 -8.09 28.93
C TYR A 113 10.93 -9.19 28.00
N VAL A 114 10.92 -10.46 28.46
CA VAL A 114 11.44 -11.59 27.68
C VAL A 114 10.53 -11.82 26.48
N ALA A 115 9.21 -11.83 26.68
CA ALA A 115 8.25 -11.97 25.60
C ALA A 115 8.33 -10.80 24.60
N LEU A 116 8.50 -9.55 25.08
CA LEU A 116 8.65 -8.39 24.21
C LEU A 116 9.90 -8.49 23.34
N GLN A 117 11.06 -8.80 23.93
CA GLN A 117 12.32 -8.94 23.21
C GLN A 117 12.22 -10.05 22.15
N LEU A 118 11.68 -11.21 22.51
CA LEU A 118 11.49 -12.31 21.57
C LEU A 118 10.57 -11.90 20.41
N SER A 119 9.47 -11.20 20.70
CA SER A 119 8.52 -10.74 19.69
C SER A 119 9.18 -9.76 18.71
N ILE A 120 9.92 -8.77 19.21
CA ILE A 120 10.65 -7.81 18.37
C ILE A 120 11.69 -8.52 17.51
N ASN A 121 12.46 -9.44 18.08
CA ASN A 121 13.45 -10.21 17.34
C ASN A 121 12.82 -11.05 16.23
N GLN A 122 11.65 -11.65 16.45
CA GLN A 122 10.93 -12.40 15.41
C GLN A 122 10.41 -11.48 14.30
N ILE A 123 9.94 -10.27 14.63
CA ILE A 123 9.55 -9.27 13.64
C ILE A 123 10.76 -8.87 12.78
N ILE A 124 11.90 -8.54 13.40
CA ILE A 124 13.14 -8.18 12.68
C ILE A 124 13.62 -9.35 11.81
N ALA A 125 13.57 -10.58 12.31
CA ALA A 125 13.95 -11.77 11.54
C ALA A 125 13.06 -11.95 10.30
N ARG A 126 11.74 -11.84 10.48
CA ARG A 126 10.73 -12.00 9.43
C ARG A 126 10.80 -10.90 8.36
N HIS A 127 11.07 -9.65 8.74
CA HIS A 127 11.00 -8.50 7.85
C HIS A 127 12.39 -8.03 7.41
N GLU A 128 12.77 -8.38 6.18
CA GLU A 128 14.10 -8.05 5.64
C GLU A 128 14.41 -6.55 5.61
N THR A 129 13.41 -5.69 5.34
CA THR A 129 13.57 -4.24 5.35
C THR A 129 14.12 -3.71 6.68
N LEU A 130 13.79 -4.35 7.82
CA LEU A 130 14.27 -3.94 9.14
C LEU A 130 15.74 -4.28 9.39
N ARG A 131 16.34 -5.08 8.50
CA ARG A 131 17.75 -5.49 8.54
C ARG A 131 18.57 -4.91 7.38
N THR A 132 17.97 -4.02 6.58
CA THR A 132 18.63 -3.43 5.41
C THR A 132 19.65 -2.39 5.84
N THR A 133 20.88 -2.52 5.35
CA THR A 133 21.97 -1.55 5.52
C THR A 133 22.49 -1.12 4.16
N PHE A 134 22.96 0.13 4.05
CA PHE A 134 23.57 0.65 2.82
C PHE A 134 25.08 0.79 3.03
N SER A 135 25.86 0.37 2.04
CA SER A 135 27.32 0.49 2.03
C SER A 135 27.80 0.83 0.63
N GLU A 136 28.93 1.54 0.55
CA GLU A 136 29.64 1.80 -0.71
C GLU A 136 30.72 0.74 -0.87
N ILE A 137 30.70 0.00 -1.98
CA ILE A 137 31.75 -0.96 -2.33
C ILE A 137 32.71 -0.21 -3.25
N ASN A 138 33.89 0.12 -2.74
CA ASN A 138 34.99 0.71 -3.51
C ASN A 138 35.76 -0.34 -4.29
#